data_AF-A0A7R9BAP0-F1
#
_entry.id   AF-A0A7R9BAP0-F1
#
_cell.length_a   1.000
_cell.length_b   1.000
_cell.length_c   1.000
_cell.angle_alpha   90.00
_cell.angle_beta   90.00
_cell.angle_gamma   90.00
#
_symmetry.space_group_name_H-M   'P 1'
#
loop_
_entity.id
_entity.type
_entity.pdbx_description
1 polymer ?
#
loop_
_entity_poly.entity_id
_entity_poly.type
_entity_poly.pdbx_seq_one_letter_code
_entity_poly.pdbx_strand_id
1 'polypeptide(L)'
;LFQYNMIPKAVNSMKVLQELPIIVVLMYTLYKQNVHNDVMEFVPLVMTTITLQPSLAHRENPLFCKEVFVDFMGAQIKTLSFLAYLNRIYKEAVAKHAPLLVKGMLGMFTLCPQEVAHLRKELLIAARHILATDLRT
;
A
#
# COMPACT_ATOMS: atom_id res chain seq x y z
N LEU A 1 37.43 7.94 18.65
CA LEU A 1 36.68 7.11 17.68
C LEU A 1 35.41 7.88 17.32
N PHE A 2 35.41 8.59 16.19
CA PHE A 2 34.22 9.33 15.75
C PHE A 2 33.16 8.32 15.28
N GLN A 3 32.07 8.23 16.03
CA GLN A 3 30.92 7.41 15.67
C GLN A 3 30.15 8.17 14.59
N TYR A 4 30.29 7.77 13.33
CA TYR A 4 29.51 8.35 12.23
C TYR A 4 28.05 7.94 12.42
N ASN A 5 27.20 8.88 12.81
CA ASN A 5 25.75 8.71 12.75
C ASN A 5 25.33 8.78 11.28
N MET A 6 25.35 7.62 10.61
CA MET A 6 24.77 7.48 9.29
C MET A 6 23.26 7.73 9.40
N ILE A 7 22.78 8.86 8.87
CA ILE A 7 21.35 9.15 8.80
C ILE A 7 20.72 8.07 7.89
N PRO A 8 19.77 7.27 8.39
CA PRO A 8 19.10 6.26 7.58
C PRO A 8 18.42 6.94 6.38
N LYS A 9 18.52 6.32 5.19
CA LYS A 9 17.84 6.85 4.01
C LYS A 9 16.33 6.89 4.27
N ALA A 10 15.67 7.97 3.85
CA ALA A 10 14.22 8.14 4.02
C ALA A 10 13.40 6.97 3.42
N VAL A 11 13.90 6.35 2.34
CA VAL A 11 13.29 5.16 1.70
C VAL A 11 13.21 3.94 2.61
N ASN A 12 13.95 3.91 3.72
CA ASN A 12 13.89 2.83 4.72
C ASN A 12 12.79 3.06 5.77
N SER A 13 12.07 4.19 5.72
CA SER A 13 11.00 4.51 6.65
C SER A 13 9.62 4.17 6.08
N MET A 14 8.92 3.25 6.73
CA MET A 14 7.53 2.92 6.37
C MET A 14 6.60 4.14 6.46
N LYS A 15 6.88 5.08 7.37
CA LYS A 15 6.12 6.33 7.50
C LYS A 15 6.30 7.24 6.28
N VAL A 16 7.48 7.24 5.66
CA VAL A 16 7.70 7.96 4.40
C VAL A 16 6.97 7.26 3.25
N LEU A 17 6.97 5.93 3.21
CA LEU A 17 6.24 5.18 2.19
C LEU A 17 4.73 5.43 2.24
N GLN A 18 4.16 5.68 3.42
CA GLN A 18 2.75 6.05 3.59
C GLN A 18 2.37 7.37 2.89
N GLU A 19 3.34 8.28 2.70
CA GLU A 19 3.12 9.58 2.03
C GLU A 19 3.30 9.51 0.51
N LEU A 20 3.92 8.45 -0.02
CA LEU A 20 4.14 8.31 -1.47
C LEU A 20 2.84 8.35 -2.29
N PRO A 21 1.76 7.64 -1.91
CA PRO A 21 0.45 7.77 -2.54
C PRO A 21 -0.02 9.21 -2.79
N ILE A 22 0.00 10.06 -1.76
CA ILE A 22 -0.51 11.42 -1.88
C ILE A 22 0.40 12.29 -2.74
N ILE A 23 1.72 12.07 -2.67
CA ILE A 23 2.70 12.76 -3.52
C ILE A 23 2.47 12.40 -4.99
N VAL A 24 2.24 11.12 -5.32
CA VAL A 24 1.98 10.69 -6.70
C VAL A 24 0.65 11.28 -7.21
N VAL A 25 -0.39 11.32 -6.38
CA VAL A 25 -1.67 11.97 -6.73
C VAL A 25 -1.47 13.47 -7.00
N LEU A 26 -0.67 14.15 -6.18
CA LEU A 26 -0.33 15.56 -6.39
C LEU A 26 0.42 15.77 -7.70
N MET A 27 1.45 14.96 -7.98
CA MET A 27 2.21 15.02 -9.23
C MET A 27 1.32 14.80 -10.45
N TYR A 28 0.41 13.81 -10.39
CA TYR A 28 -0.57 13.57 -11.44
C TYR A 28 -1.53 14.74 -11.64
N THR A 29 -1.94 15.39 -10.54
CA THR A 29 -2.84 16.56 -10.59
C THR A 29 -2.17 17.77 -11.24
N LEU A 30 -0.88 18.01 -10.96
CA LEU A 30 -0.14 19.17 -11.46
C LEU A 30 0.41 18.98 -12.88
N TYR A 31 0.85 17.77 -13.23
CA TYR A 31 1.62 17.51 -14.46
C TYR A 31 1.03 16.36 -15.27
N LYS A 32 -0.30 16.21 -15.26
CA LYS A 32 -1.04 15.07 -15.84
C LYS A 32 -0.48 14.59 -17.18
N GLN A 33 -0.27 15.49 -18.14
CA GLN A 33 0.19 15.12 -19.50
C GLN A 33 1.59 14.50 -19.51
N ASN A 34 2.46 14.93 -18.61
CA ASN A 34 3.85 14.48 -18.52
C ASN A 34 3.98 13.16 -17.78
N VAL A 35 3.13 12.90 -16.78
CA VAL A 35 3.30 11.75 -15.87
C VAL A 35 2.24 10.66 -16.09
N HIS A 36 1.32 10.80 -17.05
CA HIS A 36 0.22 9.86 -17.22
C HIS A 36 0.70 8.43 -17.51
N ASN A 37 1.72 8.26 -18.34
CA ASN A 37 2.24 6.93 -18.66
C ASN A 37 3.06 6.38 -17.49
N ASP A 38 3.92 7.21 -16.90
CA ASP A 38 4.76 6.83 -15.75
C ASP A 38 3.91 6.36 -14.56
N VAL A 39 2.78 7.03 -14.28
CA VAL A 39 1.91 6.65 -13.17
C VAL A 39 1.21 5.32 -13.41
N MET A 40 0.99 4.93 -14.67
CA MET A 40 0.43 3.61 -15.01
C MET A 40 1.37 2.48 -14.57
N GLU A 41 2.69 2.69 -14.61
CA GLU A 41 3.70 1.70 -14.21
C GLU A 41 3.64 1.36 -12.71
N PHE A 42 3.00 2.20 -11.89
CA PHE A 42 2.77 1.89 -10.48
C PHE A 42 1.71 0.82 -10.25
N VAL A 43 0.80 0.56 -11.19
CA VAL A 43 -0.28 -0.44 -11.00
C VAL A 43 0.27 -1.82 -10.59
N PRO A 44 1.23 -2.44 -11.31
CA PRO A 44 1.78 -3.74 -10.90
C PRO A 44 2.56 -3.67 -9.58
N LEU A 45 3.22 -2.54 -9.28
CA LEU A 45 3.96 -2.34 -8.03
C LEU A 45 3.01 -2.26 -6.83
N VAL A 46 1.90 -1.53 -6.99
CA VAL A 46 0.81 -1.43 -6.00
C VAL A 46 0.22 -2.81 -5.73
N MET A 47 -0.08 -3.57 -6.80
CA MET A 47 -0.61 -4.94 -6.69
C MET A 47 0.35 -5.88 -5.95
N THR A 48 1.65 -5.79 -6.24
CA THR A 48 2.66 -6.56 -5.52
C THR A 48 2.70 -6.16 -4.06
N THR A 49 2.72 -4.85 -3.77
CA THR A 49 2.85 -4.29 -2.42
C THR A 49 1.71 -4.73 -1.50
N ILE A 50 0.46 -4.71 -1.96
CA ILE A 50 -0.69 -5.13 -1.14
C ILE A 50 -0.72 -6.65 -0.88
N THR A 51 0.03 -7.45 -1.65
CA THR A 51 0.16 -8.90 -1.43
C THR A 51 1.34 -9.29 -0.55
N LEU A 52 2.24 -8.35 -0.23
CA LEU A 52 3.38 -8.62 0.63
C LEU A 52 2.93 -8.98 2.05
N GLN A 53 3.53 -10.01 2.61
CA GLN A 53 3.27 -10.45 3.98
C GLN A 53 4.57 -10.96 4.59
N PRO A 54 4.85 -10.68 5.88
CA PRO A 54 5.94 -11.33 6.57
C PRO A 54 5.65 -12.83 6.69
N SER A 55 6.69 -13.64 6.50
CA SER A 55 6.61 -15.09 6.67
C SER A 55 6.21 -15.45 8.11
N LEU A 56 5.61 -16.64 8.28
CA LEU A 56 5.19 -17.13 9.60
C LEU A 56 6.38 -17.18 10.57
N ALA A 57 7.51 -17.75 10.14
CA ALA A 57 8.73 -17.80 10.92
C ALA A 57 9.23 -16.42 11.37
N HIS A 58 9.06 -15.38 10.54
CA HIS A 58 9.45 -14.02 10.91
C HIS A 58 8.50 -13.41 11.95
N ARG A 59 7.19 -13.73 11.89
CA ARG A 59 6.21 -13.25 12.88
C ARG A 59 6.30 -13.95 14.22
N GLU A 60 6.72 -15.21 14.24
CA GLU A 60 6.93 -15.99 15.46
C GLU A 60 8.26 -15.64 16.15
N ASN A 61 9.13 -14.89 15.48
CA ASN A 61 10.40 -14.48 16.06
C ASN A 61 10.16 -13.56 17.29
N PRO A 62 10.77 -13.84 18.46
CA PRO A 62 10.66 -12.98 19.64
C PRO A 62 11.10 -11.53 19.42
N LEU A 63 11.97 -11.29 18.43
CA LEU A 63 12.46 -9.96 18.02
C LEU A 63 11.55 -9.26 17.00
N PHE A 64 10.38 -9.82 16.68
CA PHE A 64 9.44 -9.23 15.74
C PHE A 64 8.93 -7.87 16.26
N CYS A 65 9.29 -6.81 15.56
CA CYS A 65 8.89 -5.46 15.92
C CYS A 65 7.44 -5.19 15.45
N LYS A 66 6.49 -5.30 16.38
CA LYS A 66 5.06 -5.03 16.11
C LYS A 66 4.81 -3.62 15.60
N GLU A 67 5.57 -2.62 16.06
CA GLU A 67 5.42 -1.23 15.60
C GLU A 67 5.75 -1.09 14.12
N VAL A 68 6.86 -1.69 13.67
CA VAL A 68 7.23 -1.70 12.24
C VAL A 68 6.19 -2.44 11.41
N PHE A 69 5.60 -3.52 11.93
CA PHE A 69 4.52 -4.22 11.25
C PHE A 69 3.24 -3.39 11.13
N VAL A 70 2.89 -2.62 12.17
CA VAL A 70 1.78 -1.67 12.13
C VAL A 70 2.03 -0.58 11.09
N ASP A 71 3.24 -0.01 11.05
CA ASP A 71 3.61 0.99 10.03
C ASP A 71 3.59 0.39 8.60
N PHE A 72 4.02 -0.86 8.45
CA PHE A 72 3.95 -1.59 7.17
C PHE A 72 2.50 -1.81 6.72
N MET A 73 1.62 -2.27 7.62
CA MET A 73 0.19 -2.39 7.34
C MET A 73 -0.43 -1.04 6.97
N GLY A 74 -0.04 0.04 7.67
CA GLY A 74 -0.41 1.40 7.34
C GLY A 74 -0.02 1.78 5.90
N ALA A 75 1.22 1.48 5.50
CA ALA A 75 1.69 1.69 4.13
C ALA A 75 0.84 0.91 3.12
N GLN A 76 0.59 -0.37 3.36
CA GLN A 76 -0.26 -1.17 2.47
C GLN A 76 -1.69 -0.61 2.34
N ILE A 77 -2.29 -0.12 3.43
CA ILE A 77 -3.64 0.48 3.41
C ILE A 77 -3.66 1.78 2.61
N LYS A 78 -2.64 2.63 2.75
CA LYS A 78 -2.49 3.85 1.93
C LYS A 78 -2.29 3.50 0.46
N THR A 79 -1.49 2.48 0.16
CA THR A 79 -1.30 1.94 -1.19
C THR A 79 -2.58 1.35 -1.79
N LEU A 80 -3.40 0.65 -0.99
CA LEU A 80 -4.71 0.15 -1.43
C LEU A 80 -5.69 1.30 -1.71
N SER A 81 -5.69 2.33 -0.86
CA SER A 81 -6.49 3.54 -1.08
C SER A 81 -6.08 4.25 -2.37
N PHE A 82 -4.77 4.30 -2.65
CA PHE A 82 -4.25 4.83 -3.92
C PHE A 82 -4.71 4.01 -5.13
N LEU A 83 -4.78 2.69 -5.00
CA LEU A 83 -5.28 1.85 -6.07
C LEU A 83 -6.73 2.18 -6.44
N ALA A 84 -7.58 2.55 -5.47
CA ALA A 84 -8.94 2.96 -5.74
C ALA A 84 -9.00 4.24 -6.59
N TYR A 85 -8.04 5.16 -6.40
CA TYR A 85 -7.84 6.31 -7.28
C TYR A 85 -7.37 5.88 -8.67
N LEU A 86 -6.32 5.05 -8.75
CA LEU A 86 -5.77 4.57 -10.02
C LEU A 86 -6.80 3.80 -10.86
N ASN A 87 -7.69 3.02 -10.24
CA ASN A 87 -8.71 2.26 -10.95
C ASN A 87 -9.68 3.14 -11.75
N ARG A 88 -9.90 4.39 -11.33
CA ARG A 88 -10.73 5.35 -12.08
C ARG A 88 -10.06 5.84 -13.36
N ILE A 89 -8.74 5.75 -13.44
CA ILE A 89 -7.93 6.30 -14.54
C ILE A 89 -7.44 5.17 -15.45
N TYR A 90 -7.02 4.05 -14.87
CA TYR A 90 -6.34 2.93 -15.52
C TYR A 90 -7.13 1.62 -15.36
N LYS A 91 -8.46 1.67 -15.55
CA LYS A 91 -9.38 0.55 -15.28
C LYS A 91 -8.91 -0.78 -15.89
N GLU A 92 -8.51 -0.78 -17.15
CA GLU A 92 -8.04 -1.99 -17.84
C GLU A 92 -6.75 -2.55 -17.24
N ALA A 93 -5.79 -1.69 -16.87
CA ALA A 93 -4.54 -2.11 -16.25
C ALA A 93 -4.79 -2.72 -14.87
N VAL A 94 -5.69 -2.13 -14.07
CA VAL A 94 -6.06 -2.66 -12.76
C VAL A 94 -6.80 -4.00 -12.90
N ALA A 95 -7.73 -4.11 -13.86
CA ALA A 95 -8.52 -5.33 -14.09
C ALA A 95 -7.64 -6.56 -14.42
N LYS A 96 -6.53 -6.36 -15.17
CA LYS A 96 -5.55 -7.43 -15.47
C LYS A 96 -4.92 -8.05 -14.22
N HIS A 97 -4.94 -7.35 -13.09
CA HIS A 97 -4.37 -7.81 -11.83
C HIS A 97 -5.43 -8.06 -10.74
N ALA A 98 -6.71 -8.15 -11.09
CA ALA A 98 -7.80 -8.39 -10.14
C ALA A 98 -7.57 -9.61 -9.20
N PRO A 99 -6.99 -10.74 -9.63
CA PRO A 99 -6.69 -11.84 -8.71
C PRO A 99 -5.70 -11.47 -7.59
N LEU A 100 -4.70 -10.64 -7.90
CA LEU A 100 -3.74 -10.14 -6.90
C LEU A 100 -4.39 -9.15 -5.94
N LEU A 101 -5.30 -8.32 -6.44
CA LEU A 101 -6.08 -7.40 -5.61
C LEU A 101 -6.89 -8.16 -4.55
N VAL A 102 -7.65 -9.17 -4.97
CA VAL A 102 -8.45 -9.99 -4.04
C VAL A 102 -7.55 -10.70 -3.03
N LYS A 103 -6.47 -11.34 -3.50
CA LYS A 103 -5.48 -12.00 -2.62
C LYS A 103 -4.89 -11.04 -1.60
N GLY A 104 -4.49 -9.85 -2.04
CA GLY A 104 -3.92 -8.80 -1.19
C GLY A 104 -4.91 -8.33 -0.14
N MET A 105 -6.13 -7.98 -0.56
CA MET A 105 -7.19 -7.53 0.36
C MET A 105 -7.54 -8.56 1.42
N LEU A 106 -7.78 -9.81 1.04
CA LEU A 106 -8.08 -10.90 1.98
C LEU A 106 -6.91 -11.14 2.95
N GLY A 107 -5.69 -11.09 2.43
CA GLY A 107 -4.47 -11.14 3.22
C GLY A 107 -4.42 -10.03 4.27
N MET A 108 -4.57 -8.79 3.85
CA MET A 108 -4.57 -7.63 4.75
C MET A 108 -5.67 -7.72 5.82
N PHE A 109 -6.87 -8.19 5.47
CA PHE A 109 -7.95 -8.41 6.46
C PHE A 109 -7.59 -9.49 7.49
N THR A 110 -6.99 -10.58 7.03
CA THR A 110 -6.57 -11.69 7.90
C THR A 110 -5.45 -11.26 8.85
N LEU A 111 -4.56 -10.38 8.39
CA LEU A 111 -3.36 -9.98 9.11
C LEU A 111 -3.51 -8.71 9.95
N CYS A 112 -4.60 -7.96 9.76
CA CYS A 112 -4.78 -6.68 10.42
C CYS A 112 -4.80 -6.86 11.96
N PRO A 113 -3.90 -6.19 12.71
CA PRO A 113 -3.86 -6.29 14.18
C PRO A 113 -5.19 -5.88 14.82
N GLN A 114 -5.70 -6.69 15.74
CA GLN A 114 -7.00 -6.45 16.37
C GLN A 114 -6.96 -5.26 17.34
N GLU A 115 -5.80 -5.03 17.95
CA GLU A 115 -5.56 -3.99 18.96
C GLU A 115 -5.50 -2.59 18.33
N VAL A 116 -5.26 -2.52 17.02
CA VAL A 116 -5.06 -1.26 16.29
C VAL A 116 -6.33 -0.91 15.50
N ALA A 117 -7.37 -0.52 16.25
CA ALA A 117 -8.70 -0.25 15.70
C ALA A 117 -8.72 0.77 14.55
N HIS A 118 -7.84 1.78 14.58
CA HIS A 118 -7.77 2.79 13.53
C HIS A 118 -7.36 2.20 12.17
N LEU A 119 -6.40 1.26 12.12
CA LEU A 119 -5.99 0.61 10.87
C LEU A 119 -7.12 -0.23 10.27
N ARG A 120 -7.88 -0.93 11.12
CA ARG A 120 -9.04 -1.72 10.67
C ARG A 120 -10.11 -0.84 10.04
N LYS A 121 -10.40 0.31 10.65
CA LYS A 121 -11.32 1.31 10.10
C LYS A 121 -10.85 1.78 8.72
N GLU A 122 -9.59 2.17 8.59
CA GLU A 122 -9.01 2.64 7.32
C GLU A 122 -9.02 1.55 6.24
N LEU A 123 -8.70 0.30 6.60
CA LEU A 123 -8.75 -0.84 5.68
C LEU A 123 -10.18 -1.10 5.16
N LEU A 124 -11.19 -1.01 6.03
CA LEU A 124 -12.60 -1.14 5.63
C LEU A 124 -13.03 -0.02 4.68
N ILE A 125 -12.60 1.22 4.94
CA ILE A 125 -12.87 2.36 4.07
C ILE A 125 -12.22 2.15 2.70
N ALA A 126 -10.94 1.77 2.65
CA ALA A 126 -10.22 1.47 1.42
C ALA A 126 -10.88 0.34 0.62
N ALA A 127 -11.23 -0.76 1.30
CA ALA A 127 -11.94 -1.88 0.69
C ALA A 127 -13.30 -1.47 0.14
N ARG A 128 -14.08 -0.66 0.87
CA ARG A 128 -15.35 -0.11 0.39
C ARG A 128 -15.15 0.70 -0.89
N HIS A 129 -14.12 1.54 -0.96
CA HIS A 129 -13.82 2.32 -2.16
C HIS A 129 -13.50 1.43 -3.36
N ILE A 130 -12.69 0.39 -3.18
CA ILE A 130 -12.39 -0.59 -4.24
C ILE A 130 -13.65 -1.32 -4.68
N LEU A 131 -14.43 -1.86 -3.74
CA LEU A 131 -15.63 -2.64 -4.04
C LEU A 131 -16.77 -1.82 -4.64
N ALA A 132 -16.75 -0.49 -4.46
CA ALA A 132 -17.69 0.43 -5.09
C ALA A 132 -17.34 0.76 -6.55
N THR A 133 -16.21 0.29 -7.06
CA THR A 133 -15.84 0.46 -8.47
C THR A 133 -16.30 -0.71 -9.33
N ASP A 134 -16.41 -0.49 -10.65
CA ASP A 134 -16.77 -1.49 -11.67
C ASP A 134 -15.66 -2.54 -11.93
N LEU A 135 -15.07 -3.08 -10.86
CA LEU A 135 -14.19 -4.26 -10.90
C LEU A 135 -14.99 -5.56 -10.71
N ARG A 136 -16.34 -5.47 -10.70
CA ARG A 136 -17.28 -6.56 -10.32
C ARG A 136 -17.73 -7.46 -11.47
N THR A 137 -17.31 -7.19 -12.69
CA THR A 137 -17.65 -7.95 -13.91
C THR A 137 -16.39 -8.51 -14.53
#